data_AF-A0A955LA94-F1
#
_entry.id   AF-A0A955LA94-F1
#
_cell.length_a   1.000
_cell.length_b   1.000
_cell.length_c   1.000
_cell.angle_alpha   90.00
_cell.angle_beta   90.00
_cell.angle_gamma   90.00
#
_symmetry.space_group_name_H-M   'P 1'
#
loop_
_entity.id
_entity.type
_entity.pdbx_description
1 polymer ?
#
loop_
_entity_poly.entity_id
_entity_poly.type
_entity_poly.pdbx_seq_one_letter_code
_entity_poly.pdbx_strand_id
1 'polypeptide(L)'
;MKKLITVIIIVVLALGAFGLFYKLLQQNLALDDSDALFGGELEKGYPFSGYLISYEPGGAMKTCGYAVLNKNVAVTASHCVDNSESIYLGLGDFSLLGQNHVSVIKATQKEQWVQSKTRSHDFAILNINDTTGFYSEFAEIATPTEGCKYKVVAYGRTEDPSENFEKPRKSATLCARDISANTFIIKGDGTSGICFGDSGSPIFYKDTNKLAGIVVSIILEDPNDTEPCAFGNTAIAVRPDANQNLINENIQALNAGVADVSVVDGLTITVAEQNFFDRIGLSQINNLSDAEQKKYLLYGTATLTVFMVLMLLIIVARKPKSNSNWE
;
A
#
# COMPACT_ATOMS: atom_id res chain seq x y z
N MET A 1 47.19 17.85 -36.49
CA MET A 1 46.77 16.44 -36.41
C MET A 1 47.12 15.79 -35.06
N LYS A 2 48.40 15.73 -34.64
CA LYS A 2 48.78 15.11 -33.34
C LYS A 2 48.05 15.68 -32.11
N LYS A 3 47.92 17.01 -32.00
CA LYS A 3 47.19 17.67 -30.89
C LYS A 3 45.70 17.30 -30.83
N LEU A 4 45.05 17.11 -31.98
CA LEU A 4 43.63 16.74 -32.04
C LEU A 4 43.40 15.30 -31.56
N ILE A 5 44.30 14.38 -31.97
CA ILE A 5 44.25 12.98 -31.54
C ILE A 5 44.47 12.88 -30.02
N THR A 6 45.39 13.66 -29.46
CA THR A 6 45.60 13.70 -28.00
C THR A 6 44.36 14.19 -27.24
N VAL A 7 43.67 15.22 -27.74
CA VAL A 7 42.43 15.72 -27.11
C VAL A 7 41.33 14.66 -27.15
N ILE A 8 41.15 13.97 -28.29
CA ILE A 8 40.13 12.91 -28.42
C ILE A 8 40.41 11.76 -27.44
N ILE A 9 41.66 11.33 -27.29
CA ILE A 9 42.03 10.26 -26.35
C ILE A 9 41.73 10.68 -24.90
N ILE A 10 42.03 11.91 -24.51
CA ILE A 10 41.74 12.43 -23.16
C ILE A 10 40.23 12.45 -22.90
N VAL A 11 39.43 12.88 -23.88
CA VAL A 11 37.96 12.92 -23.75
C VAL A 11 37.39 11.50 -23.62
N VAL A 12 37.86 10.54 -24.43
CA VAL A 12 37.38 9.14 -24.35
C VAL A 12 37.76 8.51 -23.00
N LEU A 13 38.97 8.76 -22.50
CA LEU A 13 39.39 8.27 -21.18
C LEU A 13 38.60 8.91 -20.04
N ALA A 14 38.32 10.21 -20.13
CA ALA A 14 37.50 10.91 -19.14
C ALA A 14 36.04 10.40 -19.13
N LEU A 15 35.45 10.15 -20.30
CA LEU A 15 34.10 9.57 -20.41
C LEU A 15 34.05 8.13 -19.91
N GLY A 16 35.07 7.31 -20.19
CA GLY A 16 35.19 5.95 -19.67
C GLY A 16 35.34 5.91 -18.14
N ALA A 17 36.17 6.79 -17.58
CA ALA A 17 36.33 6.94 -16.13
C ALA A 17 35.04 7.42 -15.47
N PHE A 18 34.32 8.36 -16.09
CA PHE A 18 33.02 8.84 -15.60
C PHE A 18 31.96 7.73 -15.65
N GLY A 19 31.92 6.91 -16.69
CA GLY A 19 31.01 5.75 -16.77
C GLY A 19 31.33 4.67 -15.72
N LEU A 20 32.61 4.40 -15.47
CA LEU A 20 33.03 3.47 -14.41
C LEU A 20 32.71 4.03 -13.00
N PHE A 21 32.95 5.32 -12.79
CA PHE A 21 32.61 6.03 -11.56
C PHE A 21 31.09 6.06 -11.33
N TYR A 22 30.30 6.28 -12.39
CA TYR A 22 28.84 6.21 -12.34
C TYR A 22 28.36 4.78 -11.99
N LYS A 23 29.01 3.75 -12.53
CA LYS A 23 28.73 2.34 -12.20
C LYS A 23 29.10 1.99 -10.76
N LEU A 24 30.21 2.54 -10.24
CA LEU A 24 30.62 2.40 -8.84
C LEU A 24 29.70 3.20 -7.89
N LEU A 25 29.20 4.36 -8.30
CA LEU A 25 28.14 5.11 -7.61
C LEU A 25 26.82 4.34 -7.57
N GLN A 26 26.47 3.63 -8.66
CA GLN A 26 25.30 2.75 -8.69
C GLN A 26 25.47 1.48 -7.84
N GLN A 27 26.68 0.93 -7.74
CA GLN A 27 26.95 -0.25 -6.91
C GLN A 27 26.90 0.02 -5.40
N ASN A 28 26.96 1.28 -4.96
CA ASN A 28 26.82 1.67 -3.55
C ASN A 28 25.38 2.06 -3.15
N LEU A 29 24.36 1.83 -4.00
CA LEU A 29 22.94 1.98 -3.65
C LEU A 29 22.33 0.74 -2.98
N ALA A 30 23.12 -0.31 -2.75
CA ALA A 30 22.73 -1.47 -1.93
C ALA A 30 22.97 -1.26 -0.42
N LEU A 31 23.27 -0.02 -0.01
CA LEU A 31 23.64 0.37 1.35
C LEU A 31 22.66 1.43 1.87
N ASP A 32 21.40 1.02 2.06
CA ASP A 32 20.49 1.53 3.10
C ASP A 32 19.29 0.55 3.26
N ASP A 33 19.58 -0.75 3.42
CA ASP A 33 18.56 -1.80 3.47
C ASP A 33 17.99 -1.99 4.89
N SER A 34 17.44 -0.92 5.47
CA SER A 34 16.64 -1.01 6.70
C SER A 34 15.13 -0.85 6.47
N ASP A 35 14.66 -1.00 5.24
CA ASP A 35 13.25 -0.76 4.88
C ASP A 35 12.54 -2.02 4.39
N ALA A 36 11.39 -2.29 5.01
CA ALA A 36 10.48 -3.43 4.82
C ALA A 36 10.98 -4.77 5.31
N LEU A 37 11.92 -5.32 4.59
CA LEU A 37 12.37 -6.68 4.78
C LEU A 37 13.88 -6.61 4.85
N PHE A 38 14.45 -7.24 5.87
CA PHE A 38 15.89 -7.49 5.87
C PHE A 38 16.21 -8.32 4.63
N GLY A 39 17.16 -7.87 3.80
CA GLY A 39 17.62 -8.60 2.61
C GLY A 39 16.53 -8.89 1.58
N GLY A 40 15.42 -8.13 1.59
CA GLY A 40 14.29 -8.35 0.69
C GLY A 40 14.57 -7.92 -0.76
N GLU A 41 13.90 -8.57 -1.71
CA GLU A 41 13.99 -8.22 -3.13
C GLU A 41 12.76 -7.42 -3.60
N LEU A 42 12.93 -6.61 -4.64
CA LEU A 42 11.81 -5.89 -5.29
C LEU A 42 10.76 -6.87 -5.79
N GLU A 43 9.49 -6.56 -5.55
CA GLU A 43 8.37 -7.49 -5.80
C GLU A 43 7.34 -6.93 -6.77
N LYS A 44 6.94 -7.76 -7.75
CA LYS A 44 5.95 -7.43 -8.81
C LYS A 44 4.98 -8.57 -9.17
N GLY A 45 5.21 -9.80 -8.70
CA GLY A 45 4.49 -11.02 -9.08
C GLY A 45 3.29 -11.41 -8.21
N TYR A 46 2.92 -10.60 -7.21
CA TYR A 46 1.80 -10.90 -6.30
C TYR A 46 0.69 -9.82 -6.37
N PRO A 47 0.01 -9.63 -7.51
CA PRO A 47 -0.95 -8.53 -7.73
C PRO A 47 -2.13 -8.48 -6.75
N PHE A 48 -2.38 -9.56 -6.01
CA PHE A 48 -3.40 -9.69 -4.97
C PHE A 48 -2.91 -9.32 -3.57
N SER A 49 -1.72 -8.71 -3.45
CA SER A 49 -1.17 -8.20 -2.20
C SER A 49 -0.84 -6.72 -2.33
N GLY A 50 -1.12 -5.97 -1.27
CA GLY A 50 -0.92 -4.53 -1.24
C GLY A 50 -0.75 -3.98 0.16
N TYR A 51 -0.74 -2.65 0.25
CA TYR A 51 -0.62 -1.89 1.50
C TYR A 51 -1.97 -1.29 1.92
N LEU A 52 -2.21 -1.30 3.22
CA LEU A 52 -3.37 -0.72 3.88
C LEU A 52 -2.91 0.54 4.61
N ILE A 53 -3.69 1.61 4.48
CA ILE A 53 -3.58 2.83 5.28
C ILE A 53 -4.86 2.96 6.09
N SER A 54 -4.73 3.10 7.41
CA SER A 54 -5.88 3.41 8.28
C SER A 54 -5.63 4.67 9.07
N TYR A 55 -6.68 5.46 9.27
CA TYR A 55 -6.66 6.69 10.06
C TYR A 55 -7.53 6.52 11.29
N GLU A 56 -6.97 6.80 12.46
CA GLU A 56 -7.67 6.84 13.74
C GLU A 56 -8.29 8.23 14.01
N PRO A 57 -9.23 8.33 14.97
CA PRO A 57 -9.71 9.61 15.48
C PRO A 57 -8.55 10.50 15.90
N GLY A 58 -8.52 11.73 15.38
CA GLY A 58 -7.42 12.66 15.61
C GLY A 58 -6.31 12.61 14.55
N GLY A 59 -6.45 11.77 13.53
CA GLY A 59 -5.61 11.77 12.33
C GLY A 59 -4.33 10.95 12.43
N ALA A 60 -4.15 10.17 13.49
CA ALA A 60 -3.04 9.23 13.58
C ALA A 60 -3.20 8.15 12.48
N MET A 61 -2.11 7.87 11.77
CA MET A 61 -2.10 6.96 10.63
C MET A 61 -1.38 5.67 10.99
N LYS A 62 -1.93 4.52 10.61
CA LYS A 62 -1.24 3.23 10.61
C LYS A 62 -1.08 2.75 9.17
N THR A 63 -0.01 2.01 8.93
CA THR A 63 0.10 1.22 7.70
C THR A 63 0.33 -0.24 8.02
N CYS A 64 -0.20 -1.09 7.14
CA CYS A 64 -0.12 -2.53 7.21
C CYS A 64 -0.11 -3.11 5.80
N GLY A 65 0.04 -4.42 5.68
CA GLY A 65 -0.29 -5.16 4.47
C GLY A 65 -1.72 -5.70 4.46
N TYR A 66 -2.15 -6.20 3.30
CA TYR A 66 -3.35 -7.02 3.14
C TYR A 66 -3.22 -7.98 1.95
N ALA A 67 -4.11 -8.96 1.87
CA ALA A 67 -4.36 -9.75 0.66
C ALA A 67 -5.82 -9.66 0.23
N VAL A 68 -6.05 -9.52 -1.08
CA VAL A 68 -7.41 -9.55 -1.66
C VAL A 68 -7.79 -10.98 -2.03
N LEU A 69 -8.98 -11.40 -1.61
CA LEU A 69 -9.53 -12.74 -1.87
C LEU A 69 -10.52 -12.74 -3.03
N ASN A 70 -11.18 -11.62 -3.28
CA ASN A 70 -12.04 -11.38 -4.44
C ASN A 70 -12.34 -9.87 -4.56
N LYS A 71 -13.13 -9.47 -5.56
CA LYS A 71 -13.50 -8.06 -5.82
C LYS A 71 -14.14 -7.31 -4.66
N ASN A 72 -14.63 -8.03 -3.65
CA ASN A 72 -15.40 -7.46 -2.55
C ASN A 72 -14.80 -7.74 -1.17
N VAL A 73 -13.77 -8.60 -1.08
CA VAL A 73 -13.23 -9.05 0.19
C VAL A 73 -11.70 -9.11 0.15
N ALA A 74 -11.08 -8.46 1.13
CA ALA A 74 -9.68 -8.58 1.48
C ALA A 74 -9.52 -8.97 2.96
N VAL A 75 -8.32 -9.38 3.34
CA VAL A 75 -7.99 -9.81 4.71
C VAL A 75 -6.68 -9.18 5.19
N THR A 76 -6.62 -8.89 6.49
CA THR A 76 -5.48 -8.30 7.18
C THR A 76 -5.49 -8.68 8.67
N ALA A 77 -4.58 -8.13 9.47
CA ALA A 77 -4.59 -8.28 10.92
C ALA A 77 -5.65 -7.35 11.56
N SER A 78 -6.27 -7.78 12.67
CA SER A 78 -7.26 -6.95 13.35
C SER A 78 -6.66 -5.67 13.93
N HIS A 79 -5.44 -5.70 14.45
CA HIS A 79 -4.82 -4.49 15.02
C HIS A 79 -4.56 -3.39 13.97
N CYS A 80 -4.49 -3.74 12.69
CA CYS A 80 -4.32 -2.80 11.58
C CYS A 80 -5.56 -1.91 11.37
N VAL A 81 -6.73 -2.38 11.81
CA VAL A 81 -8.02 -1.70 11.66
C VAL A 81 -8.65 -1.33 13.01
N ASP A 82 -7.95 -1.59 14.11
CA ASP A 82 -8.37 -1.16 15.44
C ASP A 82 -8.55 0.36 15.46
N ASN A 83 -9.71 0.80 15.94
CA ASN A 83 -10.09 2.21 16.12
C ASN A 83 -9.97 3.07 14.86
N SER A 84 -10.05 2.48 13.67
CA SER A 84 -9.91 3.23 12.42
C SER A 84 -11.24 3.89 12.01
N GLU A 85 -11.20 5.18 11.67
CA GLU A 85 -12.32 5.95 11.08
C GLU A 85 -12.41 5.75 9.56
N SER A 86 -11.26 5.64 8.89
CA SER A 86 -11.18 5.39 7.46
C SER A 86 -10.03 4.46 7.14
N ILE A 87 -10.21 3.64 6.10
CA ILE A 87 -9.25 2.63 5.66
C ILE A 87 -9.19 2.63 4.13
N TYR A 88 -7.98 2.64 3.59
CA TYR A 88 -7.69 2.68 2.17
C TYR A 88 -6.71 1.55 1.81
N LEU A 89 -6.94 0.92 0.67
CA LEU A 89 -6.09 -0.14 0.12
C LEU A 89 -5.39 0.35 -1.13
N GLY A 90 -4.06 0.25 -1.17
CA GLY A 90 -3.26 0.51 -2.35
C GLY A 90 -2.56 -0.73 -2.89
N LEU A 91 -2.07 -0.63 -4.11
CA LEU A 91 -1.30 -1.66 -4.82
C LEU A 91 -0.03 -1.06 -5.41
N GLY A 92 0.93 -1.94 -5.71
CA GLY A 92 2.24 -1.54 -6.22
C GLY A 92 3.12 -1.03 -5.09
N ASP A 93 3.95 -0.04 -5.37
CA ASP A 93 4.76 0.64 -4.37
C ASP A 93 3.86 1.44 -3.43
N PHE A 94 4.28 1.54 -2.16
CA PHE A 94 3.55 2.33 -1.18
C PHE A 94 3.50 3.78 -1.63
N SER A 95 2.32 4.41 -1.56
CA SER A 95 2.14 5.84 -1.79
C SER A 95 0.99 6.39 -0.97
N LEU A 96 1.24 7.51 -0.30
CA LEU A 96 0.23 8.33 0.39
C LEU A 96 -0.56 9.22 -0.57
N LEU A 97 -0.07 9.43 -1.79
CA LEU A 97 -0.74 10.25 -2.79
C LEU A 97 -1.89 9.41 -3.40
N GLY A 98 -3.12 9.65 -2.90
CA GLY A 98 -4.33 8.82 -3.10
C GLY A 98 -4.89 8.68 -4.52
N GLN A 99 -4.05 8.63 -5.55
CA GLN A 99 -4.49 8.41 -6.93
C GLN A 99 -4.77 6.93 -7.24
N ASN A 100 -4.37 5.98 -6.38
CA ASN A 100 -4.50 4.54 -6.60
C ASN A 100 -4.98 3.79 -5.35
N HIS A 101 -6.05 4.26 -4.71
CA HIS A 101 -6.62 3.59 -3.53
C HIS A 101 -8.06 3.13 -3.73
N VAL A 102 -8.40 2.00 -3.12
CA VAL A 102 -9.77 1.53 -2.93
C VAL A 102 -10.17 1.77 -1.47
N SER A 103 -11.30 2.43 -1.26
CA SER A 103 -11.86 2.62 0.09
C SER A 103 -12.48 1.33 0.62
N VAL A 104 -12.21 1.03 1.89
CA VAL A 104 -12.87 -0.07 2.60
C VAL A 104 -14.20 0.42 3.15
N ILE A 105 -15.29 -0.27 2.78
CA ILE A 105 -16.65 0.05 3.20
C ILE A 105 -16.88 -0.36 4.65
N LYS A 106 -16.33 -1.52 5.03
CA LYS A 106 -16.50 -2.08 6.37
C LYS A 106 -15.31 -2.96 6.71
N ALA A 107 -14.74 -2.78 7.89
CA ALA A 107 -13.83 -3.74 8.49
C ALA A 107 -14.59 -4.58 9.54
N THR A 108 -14.45 -5.90 9.49
CA THR A 108 -15.02 -6.83 10.46
C THR A 108 -13.86 -7.56 11.16
N GLN A 109 -13.65 -7.26 12.44
CA GLN A 109 -12.66 -7.93 13.27
C GLN A 109 -13.22 -9.22 13.84
N LYS A 110 -12.35 -10.20 14.07
CA LYS A 110 -12.73 -11.42 14.79
C LYS A 110 -13.18 -11.07 16.21
N GLU A 111 -14.32 -11.59 16.64
CA GLU A 111 -14.93 -11.21 17.92
C GLU A 111 -13.99 -11.40 19.12
N GLN A 112 -13.26 -12.52 19.16
CA GLN A 112 -12.33 -12.80 20.24
C GLN A 112 -11.13 -11.85 20.29
N TRP A 113 -10.75 -11.22 19.17
CA TRP A 113 -9.77 -10.14 19.17
C TRP A 113 -10.30 -8.93 19.93
N VAL A 114 -11.54 -8.52 19.65
CA VAL A 114 -12.18 -7.38 20.30
C VAL A 114 -12.24 -7.57 21.82
N GLN A 115 -12.48 -8.80 22.27
CA GLN A 115 -12.59 -9.14 23.69
C GLN A 115 -11.25 -9.23 24.42
N SER A 116 -10.22 -9.80 23.78
CA SER A 116 -9.01 -10.26 24.50
C SER A 116 -7.69 -9.76 23.93
N LYS A 117 -7.69 -9.21 22.71
CA LYS A 117 -6.49 -8.76 21.98
C LYS A 117 -5.41 -9.85 21.87
N THR A 118 -5.83 -11.11 21.81
CA THR A 118 -4.92 -12.27 21.69
C THR A 118 -4.45 -12.47 20.25
N ARG A 119 -3.16 -12.77 20.08
CA ARG A 119 -2.52 -12.92 18.76
C ARG A 119 -3.15 -14.02 17.90
N SER A 120 -3.70 -15.07 18.50
CA SER A 120 -4.42 -16.14 17.80
C SER A 120 -5.74 -15.71 17.15
N HIS A 121 -6.21 -14.51 17.47
CA HIS A 121 -7.46 -13.96 16.98
C HIS A 121 -7.27 -12.66 16.18
N ASP A 122 -6.03 -12.23 15.97
CA ASP A 122 -5.67 -10.99 15.29
C ASP A 122 -5.90 -11.10 13.77
N PHE A 123 -7.17 -11.13 13.35
CA PHE A 123 -7.57 -11.35 11.96
C PHE A 123 -8.83 -10.53 11.63
N ALA A 124 -8.80 -9.80 10.53
CA ALA A 124 -9.91 -8.96 10.10
C ALA A 124 -10.23 -9.15 8.62
N ILE A 125 -11.51 -9.00 8.31
CA ILE A 125 -12.07 -8.94 6.96
C ILE A 125 -12.26 -7.48 6.57
N LEU A 126 -11.91 -7.15 5.34
CA LEU A 126 -12.11 -5.84 4.73
C LEU A 126 -13.10 -6.01 3.59
N ASN A 127 -14.30 -5.46 3.76
CA ASN A 127 -15.28 -5.39 2.70
C ASN A 127 -14.97 -4.19 1.83
N ILE A 128 -14.69 -4.46 0.57
CA ILE A 128 -14.37 -3.47 -0.45
C ILE A 128 -15.41 -3.51 -1.56
N ASN A 129 -15.44 -2.48 -2.39
CA ASN A 129 -16.22 -2.48 -3.61
C ASN A 129 -15.34 -2.05 -4.78
N ASP A 130 -14.63 -3.01 -5.35
CA ASP A 130 -13.84 -2.80 -6.56
C ASP A 130 -14.73 -2.85 -7.81
N THR A 131 -15.42 -1.74 -8.07
CA THR A 131 -16.20 -1.56 -9.31
C THR A 131 -15.34 -1.12 -10.49
N THR A 132 -14.09 -0.71 -10.25
CA THR A 132 -13.20 -0.11 -11.24
C THR A 132 -12.27 -1.12 -11.90
N GLY A 133 -12.19 -2.35 -11.38
CA GLY A 133 -11.24 -3.37 -11.85
C GLY A 133 -9.82 -3.10 -11.36
N PHE A 134 -9.70 -2.47 -10.20
CA PHE A 134 -8.43 -2.21 -9.53
C PHE A 134 -7.65 -3.50 -9.26
N TYR A 135 -8.33 -4.59 -8.93
CA TYR A 135 -7.75 -5.93 -8.78
C TYR A 135 -8.08 -6.81 -10.00
N SER A 136 -7.04 -7.38 -10.60
CA SER A 136 -7.16 -8.33 -11.71
C SER A 136 -7.04 -9.80 -11.29
N GLU A 137 -6.45 -10.06 -10.13
CA GLU A 137 -6.13 -11.39 -9.62
C GLU A 137 -6.41 -11.45 -8.11
N PHE A 138 -6.57 -12.68 -7.60
CA PHE A 138 -7.00 -12.91 -6.22
C PHE A 138 -6.24 -14.05 -5.57
N ALA A 139 -6.03 -13.93 -4.26
CA ALA A 139 -5.41 -14.96 -3.47
C ALA A 139 -6.39 -16.10 -3.17
N GLU A 140 -5.87 -17.33 -3.12
CA GLU A 140 -6.59 -18.52 -2.68
C GLU A 140 -6.13 -18.92 -1.29
N ILE A 141 -7.06 -19.23 -0.39
CA ILE A 141 -6.71 -19.67 0.95
C ILE A 141 -6.10 -21.09 0.90
N ALA A 142 -5.00 -21.28 1.60
CA ALA A 142 -4.36 -22.59 1.75
C ALA A 142 -3.94 -22.85 3.20
N THR A 143 -3.96 -24.13 3.57
CA THR A 143 -3.44 -24.58 4.86
C THR A 143 -1.91 -24.55 4.84
N PRO A 144 -1.24 -23.98 5.87
CA PRO A 144 0.21 -24.00 5.95
C PRO A 144 0.75 -25.40 6.25
N THR A 145 1.92 -25.72 5.68
CA THR A 145 2.81 -26.83 6.04
C THR A 145 4.17 -26.33 6.51
N GLU A 146 4.91 -27.14 7.27
CA GLU A 146 6.26 -26.74 7.69
C GLU A 146 7.24 -26.62 6.52
N GLY A 147 8.26 -25.78 6.71
CA GLY A 147 9.40 -25.62 5.80
C GLY A 147 9.46 -24.26 5.09
N CYS A 148 10.52 -24.08 4.29
CA CYS A 148 10.90 -22.83 3.63
C CYS A 148 10.26 -22.68 2.24
N LYS A 149 8.93 -22.70 2.20
CA LYS A 149 8.14 -22.68 0.95
C LYS A 149 7.35 -21.39 0.77
N TYR A 150 7.64 -20.36 1.56
CA TYR A 150 6.79 -19.18 1.65
C TYR A 150 7.50 -17.93 1.17
N LYS A 151 6.69 -16.97 0.73
CA LYS A 151 7.09 -15.61 0.42
C LYS A 151 6.16 -14.64 1.14
N VAL A 152 6.73 -13.63 1.78
CA VAL A 152 5.97 -12.47 2.28
C VAL A 152 6.12 -11.32 1.31
N VAL A 153 5.07 -10.52 1.17
CA VAL A 153 5.11 -9.23 0.48
C VAL A 153 4.86 -8.15 1.51
N ALA A 154 5.77 -7.18 1.63
CA ALA A 154 5.66 -6.13 2.64
C ALA A 154 6.28 -4.79 2.20
N TYR A 155 6.11 -3.79 3.06
CA TYR A 155 6.34 -2.36 2.77
C TYR A 155 7.13 -1.62 3.86
N GLY A 156 7.31 -2.21 5.05
CA GLY A 156 8.19 -1.69 6.09
C GLY A 156 7.70 -0.53 6.92
N ARG A 157 8.48 -0.27 7.98
CA ARG A 157 8.17 0.65 9.07
C ARG A 157 7.60 1.98 8.59
N THR A 158 6.41 2.32 9.07
CA THR A 158 5.80 3.66 8.97
C THR A 158 5.41 4.19 10.34
N GLU A 159 6.12 3.79 11.40
CA GLU A 159 5.87 4.37 12.73
C GLU A 159 6.33 5.84 12.80
N ASP A 160 7.13 6.30 11.82
CA ASP A 160 7.46 7.71 11.64
C ASP A 160 6.87 8.24 10.30
N PRO A 161 5.89 9.16 10.33
CA PRO A 161 5.31 9.77 9.12
C PRO A 161 6.28 10.71 8.38
N SER A 162 7.48 10.95 8.92
CA SER A 162 8.48 11.83 8.31
C SER A 162 9.34 11.17 7.23
N GLU A 163 9.33 9.84 7.11
CA GLU A 163 10.13 9.12 6.13
C GLU A 163 9.34 8.76 4.87
N ASN A 164 9.65 9.50 3.79
CA ASN A 164 9.39 9.22 2.37
C ASN A 164 7.99 8.71 2.01
N PHE A 165 7.24 9.56 1.31
CA PHE A 165 5.88 9.30 0.78
C PHE A 165 5.77 8.10 -0.16
N GLU A 166 6.89 7.53 -0.61
CA GLU A 166 6.95 6.41 -1.53
C GLU A 166 7.95 5.37 -1.02
N LYS A 167 7.50 4.11 -0.89
CA LYS A 167 8.37 2.99 -0.49
C LYS A 167 8.23 1.83 -1.48
N PRO A 168 9.34 1.24 -1.93
CA PRO A 168 9.28 0.14 -2.88
C PRO A 168 8.62 -1.07 -2.23
N ARG A 169 7.80 -1.76 -3.01
CA ARG A 169 7.25 -3.05 -2.63
C ARG A 169 8.36 -4.12 -2.62
N LYS A 170 8.53 -4.82 -1.51
CA LYS A 170 9.53 -5.88 -1.35
C LYS A 170 8.92 -7.23 -1.02
N SER A 171 9.72 -8.27 -1.18
CA SER A 171 9.41 -9.64 -0.77
C SER A 171 10.61 -10.38 -0.20
N ALA A 172 10.35 -11.38 0.63
CA ALA A 172 11.37 -12.21 1.27
C ALA A 172 10.91 -13.66 1.41
N THR A 173 11.88 -14.59 1.40
CA THR A 173 11.60 -16.02 1.59
C THR A 173 11.49 -16.34 3.08
N LEU A 174 10.48 -17.13 3.45
CA LEU A 174 10.18 -17.49 4.82
C LEU A 174 10.04 -19.00 5.01
N CYS A 175 10.34 -19.45 6.23
CA CYS A 175 10.14 -20.80 6.73
C CYS A 175 9.04 -20.82 7.80
N ALA A 176 8.06 -21.71 7.65
CA ALA A 176 7.02 -21.94 8.65
C ALA A 176 7.40 -23.10 9.58
N ARG A 177 7.06 -22.95 10.86
CA ARG A 177 7.20 -23.97 11.93
C ARG A 177 6.12 -23.79 12.98
N ASP A 178 6.02 -24.74 13.91
CA ASP A 178 5.15 -24.65 15.10
C ASP A 178 3.69 -24.33 14.73
N ILE A 179 3.17 -25.05 13.73
CA ILE A 179 1.83 -24.84 13.20
C ILE A 179 0.80 -25.33 14.22
N SER A 180 -0.01 -24.40 14.73
CA SER A 180 -1.10 -24.64 15.67
C SER A 180 -2.46 -24.49 14.98
N ALA A 181 -3.55 -24.61 15.75
CA ALA A 181 -4.91 -24.49 15.24
C ALA A 181 -5.20 -23.15 14.54
N ASN A 182 -4.69 -22.02 15.07
CA ASN A 182 -4.99 -20.68 14.57
C ASN A 182 -3.77 -19.90 14.07
N THR A 183 -2.58 -20.35 14.43
CA THR A 183 -1.34 -19.61 14.14
C THR A 183 -0.21 -20.54 13.76
N PHE A 184 0.85 -19.97 13.24
CA PHE A 184 2.13 -20.62 13.08
C PHE A 184 3.25 -19.59 13.23
N ILE A 185 4.47 -20.06 13.41
CA ILE A 185 5.65 -19.19 13.45
C ILE A 185 6.27 -19.16 12.06
N ILE A 186 6.60 -17.96 11.59
CA ILE A 186 7.46 -17.75 10.43
C ILE A 186 8.82 -17.21 10.86
N LYS A 187 9.85 -17.57 10.11
CA LYS A 187 11.20 -17.01 10.24
C LYS A 187 11.80 -16.78 8.86
N GLY A 188 12.58 -15.72 8.69
CA GLY A 188 13.39 -15.53 7.49
C GLY A 188 14.35 -16.69 7.24
N ASP A 189 14.79 -16.84 5.99
CA ASP A 189 15.69 -17.93 5.57
C ASP A 189 17.16 -17.72 5.97
N GLY A 190 17.44 -16.64 6.71
CA GLY A 190 18.78 -16.23 7.14
C GLY A 190 19.46 -15.24 6.18
N THR A 191 18.92 -15.09 4.97
CA THR A 191 19.38 -14.08 4.00
C THR A 191 18.37 -12.95 3.82
N SER A 192 17.08 -13.27 3.97
CA SER A 192 15.99 -12.33 3.89
C SER A 192 14.92 -12.65 4.93
N GLY A 193 14.09 -11.66 5.28
CA GLY A 193 12.90 -11.93 6.06
C GLY A 193 12.18 -10.68 6.55
N ILE A 194 11.32 -10.89 7.52
CA ILE A 194 10.40 -9.87 8.04
C ILE A 194 11.10 -8.90 9.01
N CYS A 195 10.50 -7.72 9.17
CA CYS A 195 10.92 -6.74 10.15
C CYS A 195 9.72 -6.02 10.79
N PHE A 196 10.01 -5.08 11.69
CA PHE A 196 9.01 -4.16 12.21
C PHE A 196 8.36 -3.36 11.09
N GLY A 197 7.03 -3.26 11.14
CA GLY A 197 6.22 -2.57 10.11
C GLY A 197 5.52 -3.50 9.13
N ASP A 198 5.79 -4.81 9.15
CA ASP A 198 5.17 -5.75 8.21
C ASP A 198 3.83 -6.32 8.69
N SER A 199 3.23 -5.72 9.71
CA SER A 199 1.92 -6.11 10.22
C SER A 199 0.86 -6.19 9.13
N GLY A 200 0.01 -7.22 9.17
CA GLY A 200 -1.02 -7.46 8.16
C GLY A 200 -0.50 -7.99 6.82
N SER A 201 0.83 -8.04 6.61
CA SER A 201 1.41 -8.51 5.36
C SER A 201 1.07 -9.98 5.09
N PRO A 202 0.67 -10.32 3.85
CA PRO A 202 0.31 -11.67 3.51
C PRO A 202 1.53 -12.56 3.26
N ILE A 203 1.37 -13.82 3.64
CA ILE A 203 2.35 -14.89 3.45
C ILE A 203 1.75 -15.88 2.46
N PHE A 204 2.40 -16.02 1.31
CA PHE A 204 1.97 -16.93 0.24
C PHE A 204 2.91 -18.12 0.13
N TYR A 205 2.42 -19.23 -0.42
CA TYR A 205 3.31 -20.24 -0.99
C TYR A 205 4.07 -19.62 -2.17
N LYS A 206 5.39 -19.85 -2.20
CA LYS A 206 6.30 -19.27 -3.18
C LYS A 206 5.80 -19.55 -4.61
N ASP A 207 5.80 -18.51 -5.44
CA ASP A 207 5.41 -18.54 -6.85
C ASP A 207 3.95 -18.99 -7.12
N THR A 208 3.05 -18.82 -6.13
CA THR A 208 1.62 -19.12 -6.28
C THR A 208 0.75 -18.03 -5.66
N ASN A 209 -0.55 -18.06 -5.92
CA ASN A 209 -1.54 -17.19 -5.26
C ASN A 209 -2.07 -17.75 -3.93
N LYS A 210 -1.47 -18.82 -3.39
CA LYS A 210 -1.98 -19.51 -2.21
C LYS A 210 -1.56 -18.82 -0.93
N LEU A 211 -2.48 -18.09 -0.29
CA LEU A 211 -2.33 -17.42 0.98
C LEU A 211 -2.36 -18.41 2.14
N ALA A 212 -1.26 -18.51 2.87
CA ALA A 212 -1.09 -19.39 4.01
C ALA A 212 -1.19 -18.66 5.36
N GLY A 213 -0.86 -17.37 5.40
CA GLY A 213 -0.77 -16.61 6.65
C GLY A 213 -0.91 -15.11 6.49
N ILE A 214 -1.21 -14.44 7.60
CA ILE A 214 -1.13 -12.99 7.76
C ILE A 214 -0.19 -12.70 8.93
N VAL A 215 0.80 -11.83 8.75
CA VAL A 215 1.75 -11.41 9.80
C VAL A 215 1.00 -10.61 10.87
N VAL A 216 1.12 -10.98 12.15
CA VAL A 216 0.40 -10.29 13.24
C VAL A 216 1.27 -9.77 14.38
N SER A 217 2.44 -10.36 14.60
CA SER A 217 3.35 -9.93 15.67
C SER A 217 4.76 -10.44 15.42
N ILE A 218 5.73 -9.57 15.61
CA ILE A 218 7.14 -9.94 15.67
C ILE A 218 7.43 -10.62 17.02
N ILE A 219 8.32 -11.62 17.01
CA ILE A 219 8.91 -12.28 18.19
C ILE A 219 10.33 -11.75 18.32
N LEU A 220 10.66 -11.18 19.48
CA LEU A 220 11.98 -10.63 19.76
C LEU A 220 12.92 -11.76 20.18
N GLU A 221 13.83 -12.18 19.29
CA GLU A 221 14.76 -13.28 19.59
C GLU A 221 16.03 -12.82 20.34
N ASP A 222 16.48 -11.57 20.15
CA ASP A 222 17.57 -10.94 20.91
C ASP A 222 17.26 -9.45 21.19
N PRO A 223 16.74 -9.11 22.38
CA PRO A 223 16.34 -7.74 22.70
C PRO A 223 17.52 -6.76 22.88
N ASN A 224 18.78 -7.24 22.88
CA ASN A 224 19.96 -6.40 23.04
C ASN A 224 20.63 -6.03 21.72
N ASP A 225 20.21 -6.64 20.61
CA ASP A 225 20.71 -6.29 19.29
C ASP A 225 20.11 -4.93 18.86
N THR A 226 20.95 -4.08 18.29
CA THR A 226 20.57 -2.73 17.87
C THR A 226 19.95 -2.68 16.48
N GLU A 227 20.07 -3.75 15.68
CA GLU A 227 19.48 -3.83 14.35
C GLU A 227 18.04 -4.39 14.44
N PRO A 228 16.98 -3.59 14.21
CA PRO A 228 15.60 -4.00 14.44
C PRO A 228 15.19 -5.26 13.66
N CYS A 229 15.81 -5.49 12.51
CA CYS A 229 15.51 -6.65 11.67
C CYS A 229 16.39 -7.87 11.99
N ALA A 230 17.50 -7.72 12.72
CA ALA A 230 18.34 -8.85 13.13
C ALA A 230 17.64 -9.71 14.19
N PHE A 231 16.93 -9.09 15.15
CA PHE A 231 16.13 -9.80 16.14
C PHE A 231 14.63 -9.90 15.81
N GLY A 232 14.16 -9.12 14.83
CA GLY A 232 12.77 -9.08 14.38
C GLY A 232 12.42 -10.08 13.27
N ASN A 233 13.34 -10.97 12.90
CA ASN A 233 13.18 -11.87 11.75
C ASN A 233 12.26 -13.09 12.00
N THR A 234 11.58 -13.14 13.14
CA THR A 234 10.63 -14.20 13.50
C THR A 234 9.29 -13.55 13.85
N ALA A 235 8.19 -14.11 13.36
CA ALA A 235 6.85 -13.62 13.69
C ALA A 235 5.83 -14.74 13.89
N ILE A 236 4.75 -14.35 14.55
CA ILE A 236 3.50 -15.08 14.57
C ILE A 236 2.69 -14.67 13.35
N ALA A 237 2.20 -15.68 12.62
CA ALA A 237 1.23 -15.52 11.56
C ALA A 237 -0.10 -16.14 11.98
N VAL A 238 -1.22 -15.47 11.67
CA VAL A 238 -2.56 -16.04 11.79
C VAL A 238 -2.95 -16.75 10.50
N ARG A 239 -3.62 -17.89 10.65
CA ARG A 239 -4.08 -18.78 9.60
C ARG A 239 -5.42 -18.31 8.98
N PRO A 240 -5.47 -17.93 7.69
CA PRO A 240 -6.73 -17.59 7.03
C PRO A 240 -7.68 -18.79 6.92
N ASP A 241 -7.16 -20.00 6.72
CA ASP A 241 -7.96 -21.23 6.64
C ASP A 241 -8.68 -21.56 7.96
N ALA A 242 -8.08 -21.22 9.10
CA ALA A 242 -8.71 -21.32 10.42
C ALA A 242 -9.83 -20.28 10.64
N ASN A 243 -10.00 -19.31 9.72
CA ASN A 243 -11.00 -18.24 9.78
C ASN A 243 -12.00 -18.30 8.61
N GLN A 244 -12.10 -19.45 7.93
CA GLN A 244 -12.94 -19.62 6.74
C GLN A 244 -14.43 -19.28 6.99
N ASN A 245 -14.96 -19.59 8.17
CA ASN A 245 -16.36 -19.26 8.50
C ASN A 245 -16.59 -17.75 8.49
N LEU A 246 -15.73 -16.98 9.16
CA LEU A 246 -15.82 -15.52 9.19
C LEU A 246 -15.71 -14.92 7.78
N ILE A 247 -14.82 -15.47 6.95
CA ILE A 247 -14.66 -15.05 5.55
C ILE A 247 -15.94 -15.33 4.77
N ASN A 248 -16.47 -16.56 4.85
CA ASN A 248 -17.65 -16.98 4.10
C ASN A 248 -18.90 -16.19 4.51
N GLU A 249 -19.08 -15.92 5.80
CA GLU A 249 -20.19 -15.11 6.32
C GLU A 249 -20.16 -13.68 5.76
N ASN A 250 -18.97 -13.05 5.68
CA ASN A 250 -18.84 -11.72 5.10
C ASN A 250 -19.09 -11.72 3.59
N ILE A 251 -18.62 -12.74 2.86
CA ILE A 251 -18.93 -12.91 1.42
C ILE A 251 -20.44 -13.07 1.21
N GLN A 252 -21.10 -13.92 2.00
CA GLN A 252 -22.54 -14.16 1.90
C GLN A 252 -23.36 -12.90 2.23
N ALA A 253 -22.99 -12.16 3.27
CA ALA A 253 -23.67 -10.93 3.65
C ALA A 253 -23.63 -9.87 2.53
N LEU A 254 -22.52 -9.77 1.80
CA LEU A 254 -22.38 -8.87 0.66
C LEU A 254 -23.28 -9.30 -0.51
N ASN A 255 -23.37 -10.61 -0.79
CA ASN A 255 -24.24 -11.14 -1.84
C ASN A 255 -25.73 -11.02 -1.50
N ALA A 256 -26.10 -11.21 -0.22
CA ALA A 256 -27.49 -11.06 0.24
C ALA A 256 -27.98 -9.62 0.10
N GLY A 257 -27.11 -8.63 0.37
CA GLY A 257 -27.42 -7.21 0.16
C GLY A 257 -27.69 -6.83 -1.31
N VAL A 258 -27.29 -7.67 -2.28
CA VAL A 258 -27.58 -7.48 -3.71
C VAL A 258 -28.89 -8.18 -4.14
N ALA A 259 -29.26 -9.28 -3.48
CA ALA A 259 -30.45 -10.07 -3.83
C ALA A 259 -31.78 -9.45 -3.39
N ASP A 260 -31.78 -8.58 -2.37
CA ASP A 260 -33.00 -7.95 -1.84
C ASP A 260 -33.49 -6.71 -2.60
N VAL A 261 -32.83 -6.31 -3.70
CA VAL A 261 -33.42 -5.33 -4.63
C VAL A 261 -34.32 -6.07 -5.63
N SER A 262 -35.44 -6.57 -5.11
CA SER A 262 -36.60 -6.86 -5.95
C SER A 262 -37.06 -5.50 -6.50
N VAL A 263 -36.71 -5.20 -7.76
CA VAL A 263 -37.30 -4.05 -8.47
C VAL A 263 -38.78 -4.32 -8.57
N VAL A 264 -39.54 -3.81 -7.62
CA VAL A 264 -41.00 -3.74 -7.73
C VAL A 264 -41.26 -2.80 -8.89
N ASP A 265 -41.87 -3.31 -9.96
CA ASP A 265 -42.32 -2.51 -11.10
C ASP A 265 -43.06 -1.27 -10.57
N GLY A 266 -42.51 -0.09 -10.82
CA GLY A 266 -43.04 1.20 -10.35
C GLY A 266 -42.16 1.97 -9.36
N LEU A 267 -41.05 1.42 -8.86
CA LEU A 267 -40.11 2.21 -8.05
C LEU A 267 -39.27 3.11 -8.98
N THR A 268 -39.63 4.39 -9.03
CA THR A 268 -38.80 5.40 -9.71
C THR A 268 -37.62 5.73 -8.79
N ILE A 269 -36.45 5.12 -9.04
CA ILE A 269 -35.22 5.50 -8.37
C ILE A 269 -34.79 6.85 -8.96
N THR A 270 -35.11 7.94 -8.26
CA THR A 270 -34.43 9.21 -8.48
C THR A 270 -33.01 9.05 -7.98
N VAL A 271 -32.09 8.76 -8.91
CA VAL A 271 -30.66 8.96 -8.67
C VAL A 271 -30.50 10.44 -8.36
N ALA A 272 -30.30 10.77 -7.09
CA ALA A 272 -29.89 12.10 -6.71
C ALA A 272 -28.49 12.28 -7.31
N GLU A 273 -28.40 12.97 -8.45
CA GLU A 273 -27.12 13.44 -8.97
C GLU A 273 -26.45 14.19 -7.81
N GLN A 274 -25.30 13.69 -7.35
CA GLN A 274 -24.53 14.39 -6.35
C GLN A 274 -24.18 15.76 -6.92
N ASN A 275 -24.61 16.83 -6.23
CA ASN A 275 -24.39 18.18 -6.69
C ASN A 275 -22.88 18.39 -6.89
N PHE A 276 -22.52 19.02 -8.01
CA PHE A 276 -21.13 19.29 -8.39
C PHE A 276 -20.28 19.87 -7.25
N PHE A 277 -20.88 20.71 -6.41
CA PHE A 277 -20.22 21.35 -5.26
C PHE A 277 -19.85 20.38 -4.13
N ASP A 278 -20.61 19.30 -3.92
CA ASP A 278 -20.26 18.27 -2.92
C ASP A 278 -19.00 17.51 -3.32
N ARG A 279 -18.85 17.23 -4.63
CA ARG A 279 -17.68 16.52 -5.16
C ARG A 279 -16.37 17.30 -5.02
N ILE A 280 -16.43 18.63 -4.93
CA ILE A 280 -15.27 19.49 -4.78
C ILE A 280 -15.12 20.07 -3.36
N GLY A 281 -15.88 19.53 -2.38
CA GLY A 281 -15.78 19.94 -0.98
C GLY A 281 -16.34 21.33 -0.66
N LEU A 282 -17.23 21.86 -1.51
CA LEU A 282 -17.87 23.18 -1.37
C LEU A 282 -19.37 23.06 -1.08
N SER A 283 -19.78 22.10 -0.25
CA SER A 283 -21.18 21.82 0.08
C SER A 283 -21.96 23.02 0.64
N GLN A 284 -21.27 24.03 1.19
CA GLN A 284 -21.87 25.28 1.65
C GLN A 284 -22.54 26.08 0.52
N ILE A 285 -22.11 25.91 -0.73
CA ILE A 285 -22.68 26.58 -1.90
C ILE A 285 -24.08 26.02 -2.23
N ASN A 286 -24.39 24.78 -1.86
CA ASN A 286 -25.69 24.17 -2.12
C ASN A 286 -26.84 24.87 -1.37
N ASN A 287 -26.54 25.63 -0.31
CA ASN A 287 -27.53 26.39 0.44
C ASN A 287 -27.86 27.76 -0.19
N LEU A 288 -27.20 28.13 -1.29
CA LEU A 288 -27.41 29.38 -2.00
C LEU A 288 -28.48 29.25 -3.08
N SER A 289 -29.08 30.37 -3.45
CA SER A 289 -30.00 30.39 -4.60
C SER A 289 -29.28 30.06 -5.90
N ASP A 290 -29.98 29.50 -6.90
CA ASP A 290 -29.41 29.18 -8.21
C ASP A 290 -28.68 30.37 -8.87
N ALA A 291 -29.20 31.59 -8.67
CA ALA A 291 -28.60 32.81 -9.18
C ALA A 291 -27.25 33.11 -8.51
N GLU A 292 -27.11 32.82 -7.22
CA GLU A 292 -25.86 32.96 -6.48
C GLU A 292 -24.88 31.84 -6.83
N GLN A 293 -25.34 30.60 -6.91
CA GLN A 293 -24.49 29.47 -7.33
C GLN A 293 -23.87 29.72 -8.71
N LYS A 294 -24.65 30.24 -9.67
CA LYS A 294 -24.16 30.64 -11.00
C LYS A 294 -23.10 31.75 -10.93
N LYS A 295 -23.25 32.72 -10.02
CA LYS A 295 -22.22 33.76 -9.79
C LYS A 295 -20.93 33.14 -9.25
N TYR A 296 -21.01 32.23 -8.28
CA TYR A 296 -19.83 31.54 -7.75
C TYR A 296 -19.12 30.69 -8.80
N LEU A 297 -19.86 29.99 -9.66
CA LEU A 297 -19.29 29.25 -10.78
C LEU A 297 -18.58 30.20 -11.77
N LEU A 298 -19.19 31.34 -12.09
CA LEU A 298 -18.60 32.35 -12.98
C LEU A 298 -17.33 32.98 -12.37
N TYR A 299 -17.34 33.31 -11.07
CA TYR A 299 -16.17 33.86 -10.40
C TYR A 299 -15.05 32.83 -10.26
N GLY A 300 -15.37 31.58 -9.94
CA GLY A 300 -14.40 30.49 -9.88
C GLY A 300 -13.70 30.27 -11.22
N THR A 301 -14.47 30.20 -12.31
CA THR A 301 -13.92 30.05 -13.67
C THR A 301 -13.09 31.25 -14.11
N ALA A 302 -13.53 32.48 -13.84
CA ALA A 302 -12.76 33.69 -14.13
C ALA A 302 -11.43 33.72 -13.35
N THR A 303 -11.44 33.38 -12.07
CA THR A 303 -10.25 33.37 -11.20
C THR A 303 -9.24 32.32 -11.67
N LEU A 304 -9.71 31.11 -12.00
CA LEU A 304 -8.86 30.05 -12.54
C LEU A 304 -8.21 30.46 -13.88
N THR A 305 -8.97 31.14 -14.74
CA THR A 305 -8.47 31.63 -16.04
C THR A 305 -7.37 32.68 -15.85
N VAL A 306 -7.57 33.64 -14.95
CA VAL A 306 -6.55 34.66 -14.61
C VAL A 306 -5.29 34.01 -14.06
N PHE A 307 -5.43 33.03 -13.16
CA PHE A 307 -4.30 32.29 -12.59
C PHE A 307 -3.51 31.53 -13.66
N MET A 308 -4.20 30.86 -14.59
CA MET A 308 -3.55 30.16 -15.71
C MET A 308 -2.80 31.11 -16.64
N VAL A 309 -3.36 32.28 -16.94
CA VAL A 309 -2.69 33.31 -17.76
C VAL A 309 -1.45 33.85 -17.05
N LEU A 310 -1.51 34.11 -15.74
CA LEU A 310 -0.36 34.55 -14.96
C LEU A 310 0.77 33.50 -14.94
N MET A 311 0.44 32.23 -14.73
CA MET A 311 1.40 31.12 -14.80
C MET A 311 2.09 31.05 -16.17
N LEU A 312 1.32 31.17 -17.26
CA LEU A 312 1.87 31.23 -18.62
C LEU A 312 2.81 32.42 -18.82
N LEU A 313 2.44 33.61 -18.34
CA LEU A 313 3.30 34.80 -18.40
C LEU A 313 4.60 34.61 -17.62
N ILE A 314 4.57 33.97 -16.45
CA ILE A 314 5.77 33.64 -15.66
C ILE A 314 6.68 32.66 -16.42
N ILE A 315 6.09 31.64 -17.06
CA ILE A 315 6.83 30.67 -17.86
C ILE A 315 7.51 31.35 -19.06
N VAL A 316 6.80 32.24 -19.76
CA VAL A 316 7.35 32.98 -20.91
C VAL A 316 8.38 34.04 -20.49
N ALA A 317 8.21 34.68 -19.33
CA ALA A 317 9.13 35.69 -18.83
C ALA A 317 10.45 35.10 -18.30
N ARG A 318 10.50 33.80 -17.97
CA ARG A 318 11.76 33.10 -17.70
C ARG A 318 12.55 32.92 -19.01
N LYS A 319 13.25 33.98 -19.43
CA LYS A 319 14.29 33.86 -20.46
C LYS A 319 15.30 32.78 -20.01
N PRO A 320 15.62 31.79 -20.86
CA PRO A 320 16.73 30.89 -20.57
C PRO A 320 17.98 31.74 -20.40
N LYS A 321 18.65 31.62 -19.24
CA LYS A 321 19.97 32.22 -19.02
C LYS A 321 20.88 31.68 -20.11
N SER A 322 21.18 32.48 -21.13
CA SER A 322 22.24 32.16 -22.07
C SER A 322 23.56 32.23 -21.30
N ASN A 323 24.15 31.09 -21.01
CA ASN A 323 25.52 31.02 -20.51
C ASN A 323 26.47 31.48 -21.63
N SER A 324 26.70 32.78 -21.71
CA SER A 324 27.80 33.37 -22.48
C SER A 324 28.91 33.77 -21.51
N ASN A 325 29.81 32.83 -21.22
CA ASN A 325 31.17 33.10 -20.75
C ASN A 325 32.08 32.06 -21.41
N TRP A 326 32.51 32.36 -22.63
CA TRP A 326 33.71 31.81 -23.26
C TRP A 326 34.55 33.01 -23.70
N GLU A 327 35.38 33.50 -22.78
CA GLU A 327 36.70 34.10 -23.07
C GLU A 327 37.74 33.32 -22.28
#